data_AF-A0A941GKU2-F1
#
_entry.id   AF-A0A941GKU2-F1
#
_cell.length_a   1.000
_cell.length_b   1.000
_cell.length_c   1.000
_cell.angle_alpha   90.00
_cell.angle_beta   90.00
_cell.angle_gamma   90.00
#
_symmetry.space_group_name_H-M   'P 1'
#
loop_
_entity.id
_entity.type
_entity.pdbx_description
1 polymer ?
#
loop_
_entity_poly.entity_id
_entity_poly.type
_entity_poly.pdbx_seq_one_letter_code
_entity_poly.pdbx_strand_id
1 'polypeptide(L)' 'MLAATEKRLIFCADSITGNELNESFEYVNMEDIQLKQGMLNQYIAIKYKKDTLKFKQITSENVEDFITKIKSYNSLRLDV' A
#
# COMPACT_ATOMS: atom_id res chain seq x y z
N MET A 1 -3.17 -5.84 -8.74
CA MET A 1 -1.86 -5.15 -8.68
C MET A 1 -1.93 -3.99 -7.69
N LEU A 2 -0.86 -3.75 -6.91
CA LEU A 2 -0.70 -2.56 -6.08
C LEU A 2 0.56 -1.82 -6.54
N ALA A 3 0.42 -0.55 -6.93
CA ALA A 3 1.50 0.25 -7.47
C ALA A 3 1.72 1.52 -6.63
N ALA A 4 2.97 1.88 -6.43
CA ALA A 4 3.35 3.13 -5.78
C ALA A 4 3.75 4.16 -6.84
N THR A 5 3.20 5.36 -6.72
CA THR A 5 3.64 6.55 -7.47
C THR A 5 4.31 7.53 -6.51
N GLU A 6 4.81 8.66 -6.97
CA GLU A 6 5.37 9.69 -6.09
C GLU A 6 4.32 10.39 -5.21
N LYS A 7 3.02 10.29 -5.54
CA LYS A 7 1.94 11.02 -4.84
C LYS A 7 0.95 10.13 -4.08
N ARG A 8 0.79 8.87 -4.51
CA ARG A 8 -0.26 7.97 -4.03
C ARG A 8 0.05 6.51 -4.34
N LEU A 9 -0.61 5.61 -3.60
CA LEU A 9 -0.78 4.23 -4.03
C LEU A 9 -1.97 4.10 -4.95
N ILE A 10 -1.88 3.17 -5.89
CA ILE A 10 -2.96 2.79 -6.79
C ILE A 10 -3.14 1.28 -6.67
N PHE A 11 -4.36 0.87 -6.32
CA PHE A 11 -4.77 -0.53 -6.38
C PHE A 11 -5.61 -0.73 -7.64
N CYS A 12 -5.21 -1.70 -8.46
CA CYS A 12 -5.91 -2.11 -9.67
C CYS A 12 -6.28 -3.58 -9.52
N ALA A 13 -7.57 -3.90 -9.44
CA ALA A 13 -8.03 -5.29 -9.50
C ALA A 13 -8.50 -5.62 -10.92
N ASP A 14 -8.03 -6.74 -11.45
CA ASP A 14 -8.59 -7.31 -12.67
C ASP A 14 -10.02 -7.76 -12.37
N SER A 15 -10.98 -7.21 -13.10
CA SER A 15 -12.36 -7.71 -13.05
C SER A 15 -12.64 -8.56 -14.27
N ILE A 16 -13.26 -9.71 -14.04
CA ILE A 16 -13.68 -10.63 -15.09
C ILE A 16 -14.88 -10.03 -15.88
N THR A 17 -15.55 -9.00 -15.35
CA THR A 17 -16.82 -8.45 -15.84
C THR A 17 -16.75 -7.02 -16.38
N GLY A 18 -15.54 -6.50 -16.66
CA GLY A 18 -15.36 -5.18 -17.30
C GLY A 18 -15.45 -3.96 -16.38
N ASN A 19 -15.61 -4.15 -15.06
CA ASN A 19 -15.53 -3.09 -14.06
C ASN A 19 -14.16 -3.12 -13.38
N GLU A 20 -13.15 -2.52 -13.99
CA GLU A 20 -11.85 -2.33 -13.35
C GLU A 20 -12.04 -1.62 -12.00
N LEU A 21 -11.68 -2.30 -10.90
CA LEU A 21 -11.66 -1.67 -9.59
C LEU A 21 -10.32 -0.97 -9.45
N ASN A 22 -10.31 0.33 -9.70
CA ASN A 22 -9.16 1.19 -9.54
C ASN A 22 -9.38 2.10 -8.32
N GLU A 23 -8.64 1.85 -7.24
CA GLU A 23 -8.67 2.67 -6.03
C GLU A 23 -7.34 3.41 -5.83
N SER A 24 -7.42 4.62 -5.28
CA SER A 24 -6.25 5.48 -5.04
C SER A 24 -6.17 5.88 -3.56
N PHE A 25 -4.97 5.75 -2.98
CA PHE A 25 -4.69 6.08 -1.59
C PHE A 25 -3.57 7.13 -1.53
N GLU A 26 -3.94 8.37 -1.25
CA GLU A 26 -2.98 9.48 -1.16
C GLU A 26 -2.11 9.36 0.09
N TYR A 27 -0.81 9.62 -0.05
CA TYR A 27 0.12 9.49 1.08
C TYR A 27 -0.20 10.46 2.23
N VAL A 28 -0.74 11.65 1.94
CA VAL A 28 -1.16 12.64 2.96
C VAL A 28 -2.21 12.10 3.95
N ASN A 29 -2.96 11.08 3.53
CA ASN A 29 -4.01 10.45 4.33
C ASN A 29 -3.56 9.10 4.94
N MET A 30 -2.30 8.71 4.72
CA MET A 30 -1.73 7.44 5.17
C MET A 30 -0.89 7.68 6.42
N GLU A 31 -1.37 7.18 7.56
CA GLU A 31 -0.68 7.35 8.84
C GLU A 31 0.46 6.35 9.03
N ASP A 32 0.33 5.15 8.46
CA ASP A 32 1.29 4.07 8.63
C ASP A 32 1.15 3.02 7.53
N ILE A 33 2.26 2.37 7.19
CA ILE A 33 2.33 1.23 6.28
C ILE A 33 3.36 0.23 6.79
N GLN A 34 2.96 -1.03 6.90
CA GLN A 34 3.80 -2.09 7.45
C GLN A 34 3.59 -3.42 6.75
N LEU A 35 4.68 -4.19 6.63
CA LEU A 35 4.60 -5.62 6.35
C LEU A 35 4.29 -6.33 7.65
N LYS A 36 3.25 -7.16 7.66
CA LYS A 36 2.87 -7.96 8.81
C LYS A 36 2.84 -9.44 8.46
N GLN A 37 3.30 -10.25 9.40
CA GLN A 37 3.17 -11.70 9.34
C GLN A 37 1.79 -12.09 9.89
N GLY A 38 0.96 -12.74 9.06
CA GLY A 38 -0.22 -13.46 9.52
C GLY A 38 0.11 -14.91 9.86
N MET A 39 -0.90 -15.68 10.30
CA MET A 39 -0.71 -17.10 10.64
C MET A 39 -0.22 -17.96 9.47
N LEU A 40 -0.69 -17.67 8.25
CA LEU A 40 -0.36 -18.46 7.06
C LEU A 40 0.49 -17.67 6.06
N ASN A 41 0.29 -16.35 5.95
CA ASN A 41 0.87 -15.53 4.90
C ASN A 41 1.26 -14.14 5.42
N GLN A 42 2.18 -13.47 4.72
CA GLN A 42 2.44 -12.05 4.87
C GLN A 42 1.34 -11.19 4.24
N TYR A 43 1.15 -9.98 4.77
CA TYR A 43 0.23 -8.98 4.22
C TYR A 43 0.74 -7.56 4.49
N ILE A 44 0.41 -6.62 3.60
CA ILE A 44 0.65 -5.20 3.82
C ILE A 44 -0.56 -4.65 4.58
N ALA A 45 -0.31 -3.97 5.69
CA ALA A 45 -1.31 -3.24 6.46
C ALA A 45 -1.08 -1.73 6.29
N ILE A 46 -2.14 -0.99 5.97
CA ILE A 46 -2.11 0.47 5.85
C ILE A 46 -3.13 1.07 6.81
N LYS A 47 -2.71 2.00 7.65
CA LYS A 47 -3.63 2.90 8.37
C LYS A 47 -3.93 4.09 7.46
N TYR A 48 -5.16 4.19 6.99
CA TYR A 48 -5.57 5.19 6.02
C TYR A 48 -6.82 5.92 6.51
N LYS A 49 -6.70 7.21 6.81
CA LYS A 49 -7.73 7.99 7.49
C LYS A 49 -8.21 7.24 8.76
N LYS A 50 -9.49 6.88 8.84
CA LYS A 50 -10.08 6.16 9.97
C LYS A 50 -10.12 4.65 9.79
N ASP A 51 -9.62 4.15 8.66
CA ASP A 51 -9.73 2.74 8.27
C ASP A 51 -8.37 2.03 8.29
N THR A 52 -8.43 0.70 8.35
CA THR A 52 -7.26 -0.16 8.16
C THR A 52 -7.44 -1.02 6.92
N LEU A 53 -6.58 -0.81 5.93
CA LEU A 53 -6.55 -1.59 4.70
C LEU A 53 -5.58 -2.75 4.84
N LYS A 54 -5.92 -3.90 4.25
CA LYS A 54 -5.08 -5.10 4.27
C LYS A 54 -4.96 -5.67 2.85
N PHE A 55 -3.75 -5.66 2.32
CA PHE A 55 -3.44 -6.30 1.04
C PHE A 55 -2.75 -7.64 1.30
N LYS A 56 -3.44 -8.73 0.94
CA LYS A 56 -2.98 -10.12 1.11
C LYS A 56 -2.52 -10.68 -0.24
N GLN A 57 -2.00 -11.91 -0.22
CA GLN A 57 -1.54 -12.63 -1.42
C GLN A 57 -0.43 -11.88 -2.16
N ILE A 58 0.59 -11.47 -1.41
CA ILE A 58 1.77 -10.81 -1.96
C ILE A 58 2.56 -11.84 -2.76
N THR A 59 2.67 -11.63 -4.07
CA THR A 59 3.48 -12.45 -4.98
C THR A 59 4.80 -11.79 -5.36
N SER A 60 5.05 -10.56 -4.89
CA SER A 60 6.28 -9.82 -5.17
C SER A 60 7.43 -10.29 -4.28
N GLU A 61 8.61 -10.44 -4.86
CA GLU A 61 9.84 -10.84 -4.14
C GLU A 61 10.42 -9.71 -3.28
N ASN A 62 10.18 -8.43 -3.61
CA ASN A 62 10.83 -7.28 -2.99
C ASN A 62 9.84 -6.36 -2.26
N VAL A 63 8.97 -6.94 -1.42
CA VAL A 63 7.91 -6.17 -0.76
C VAL A 63 8.46 -5.20 0.30
N GLU A 64 9.61 -5.50 0.90
CA GLU A 64 10.28 -4.61 1.87
C GLU A 64 10.80 -3.34 1.20
N ASP A 65 11.42 -3.46 0.03
CA ASP A 65 11.85 -2.32 -0.79
C ASP A 65 10.66 -1.46 -1.22
N PHE A 66 9.55 -2.11 -1.62
CA PHE A 66 8.31 -1.42 -1.95
C PHE A 66 7.80 -0.57 -0.79
N ILE A 67 7.74 -1.13 0.42
CA ILE A 67 7.30 -0.41 1.62
C ILE A 67 8.29 0.70 1.99
N THR A 68 9.58 0.43 1.93
CA THR A 68 10.64 1.42 2.18
C THR A 68 10.51 2.61 1.23
N LYS A 69 10.24 2.34 -0.06
CA LYS A 69 10.01 3.38 -1.06
C LYS A 69 8.76 4.20 -0.75
N ILE A 70 7.65 3.58 -0.37
CA ILE A 70 6.43 4.31 0.04
C ILE A 70 6.70 5.17 1.26
N LYS A 71 7.39 4.64 2.26
CA LYS A 71 7.78 5.43 3.43
C LYS A 71 8.63 6.62 3.04
N SER A 72 9.52 6.51 2.05
CA SER A 72 10.29 7.67 1.55
C SER A 72 9.41 8.77 0.91
N TYR A 73 8.25 8.40 0.35
CA TYR A 73 7.27 9.38 -0.14
C TYR A 73 6.34 9.92 0.95
N ASN A 74 6.10 9.11 1.99
CA ASN A 74 5.21 9.43 3.11
C ASN A 74 5.95 10.05 4.31
N SER A 75 7.29 10.07 4.32
CA SER A 75 8.03 10.98 5.18
C SER A 75 7.61 12.40 4.79
N LEU A 76 6.62 13.00 5.45
CA LEU A 76 6.74 13.67 6.75
C LEU A 76 8.04 14.49 6.74
N ARG A 77 7.87 15.82 6.74
CA ARG A 77 8.89 16.82 7.05
C ARG A 77 9.98 16.19 7.91
N LEU A 78 11.11 15.87 7.29
CA LEU A 78 12.35 15.81 8.02
C LEU A 78 12.58 17.26 8.43
N ASP A 79 12.22 17.61 9.66
CA ASP A 79 12.74 18.81 10.29
C ASP A 79 14.27 18.62 10.32
N VAL A 80 14.94 19.28 9.36
CA VAL A 80 16.35 19.64 9.41
C VAL A 80 16.40 21.15 9.52
#